data_AF-A0A534K6P1-F1
#
_entry.id   AF-A0A534K6P1-F1
#
_cell.length_a   1.000
_cell.length_b   1.000
_cell.length_c   1.000
_cell.angle_alpha   90.00
_cell.angle_beta   90.00
_cell.angle_gamma   90.00
#
_symmetry.space_group_name_H-M   'P 1'
#
loop_
_entity.id
_entity.type
_entity.pdbx_description
1 polymer ?
#
loop_
_entity_poly.entity_id
_entity_poly.type
_entity_poly.pdbx_seq_one_letter_code
_entity_poly.pdbx_strand_id
1 'polypeptide(L)'
;MWPAMGFFRRALRKAGFVPPESFAPPSFPFQGEVRLRHWEYDRLSTGWWQVTVNSPEEWEAKVGEILTGFRRHFGIFMMKDGRAVPRWNDRTWAVVQRGLVVEGR
;
A
#
# COMPACT_ATOMS: atom_id res chain seq x y z
N MET A 1 -9.42 10.51 18.66
CA MET A 1 -8.20 11.26 19.04
C MET A 1 -7.02 10.29 18.85
N TRP A 2 -6.13 10.50 17.87
CA TRP A 2 -5.04 9.57 17.52
C TRP A 2 -3.68 10.25 17.80
N PRO A 3 -3.11 10.12 19.03
CA PRO A 3 -1.85 10.78 19.38
C PRO A 3 -0.61 9.92 19.06
N ALA A 4 -0.78 8.68 18.59
CA ALA A 4 0.30 7.69 18.53
C ALA A 4 1.15 7.70 17.22
N MET A 5 0.74 8.41 16.16
CA MET A 5 1.39 8.32 14.84
C MET A 5 2.81 8.90 14.80
N GLY A 6 3.10 9.94 15.59
CA GLY A 6 4.43 10.57 15.60
C GLY A 6 5.49 9.77 16.35
N PHE A 7 5.08 8.94 17.31
CA PHE A 7 5.98 8.25 18.23
C PHE A 7 6.62 7.01 17.58
N PHE A 8 5.83 6.17 16.92
CA PHE A 8 6.34 4.96 16.25
C PHE A 8 7.23 5.29 15.06
N ARG A 9 6.87 6.32 14.29
CA ARG A 9 7.66 6.80 13.14
C ARG A 9 9.04 7.33 13.56
N ARG A 10 9.09 8.07 14.68
CA ARG A 10 10.37 8.50 15.28
C ARG A 10 11.16 7.33 15.84
N ALA A 11 10.51 6.37 16.49
CA ALA A 11 11.19 5.21 17.08
C ALA A 11 11.83 4.32 16.02
N LEU A 12 11.11 3.95 14.95
CA LEU A 12 11.62 3.13 13.85
C LEU A 12 12.77 3.83 13.11
N ARG A 13 12.61 5.12 12.81
CA ARG A 13 13.66 5.91 12.14
C ARG A 13 14.89 6.13 13.03
N LYS A 14 14.70 6.30 14.34
CA LYS A 14 15.79 6.42 15.33
C LYS A 14 16.50 5.08 15.56
N ALA A 15 15.81 3.96 15.36
CA ALA A 15 16.37 2.61 15.37
C ALA A 15 17.03 2.21 14.03
N GLY A 16 17.12 3.12 13.06
CA GLY A 16 17.83 2.88 11.79
C GLY A 16 17.06 2.04 10.78
N PHE A 17 15.76 1.80 10.98
CA PHE A 17 14.94 1.08 10.00
C PHE A 17 14.71 1.97 8.77
N VAL A 18 15.19 1.49 7.62
CA VAL A 18 14.98 2.07 6.30
C VAL A 18 13.73 1.40 5.69
N PRO A 19 12.89 2.14 4.95
CA PRO A 19 11.80 1.51 4.20
C PRO A 19 12.36 0.39 3.30
N PRO A 20 11.72 -0.78 3.26
CA PRO A 20 12.12 -1.82 2.33
C PRO A 20 11.94 -1.32 0.89
N GLU A 21 12.84 -1.76 0.01
CA GLU A 21 12.73 -1.49 -1.41
C GLU A 21 11.45 -2.15 -1.95
N SER A 22 10.70 -1.41 -2.79
CA SER A 22 9.51 -1.98 -3.42
C SER A 22 9.93 -2.98 -4.48
N PHE A 23 9.31 -4.16 -4.45
CA PHE A 23 9.48 -5.17 -5.48
C PHE A 23 9.14 -4.60 -6.85
N ALA A 24 10.01 -4.88 -7.82
CA ALA A 24 9.76 -4.71 -9.24
C ALA A 24 10.17 -6.01 -9.95
N PRO A 25 9.39 -6.49 -10.94
CA PRO A 25 9.76 -7.66 -11.71
C PRO A 25 11.15 -7.50 -12.37
N PRO A 26 12.06 -8.48 -12.23
CA PRO A 26 13.41 -8.38 -12.81
C PRO A 26 13.42 -8.58 -14.33
N SER A 27 12.39 -9.22 -14.89
CA SER A 27 12.24 -9.49 -16.31
C SER A 27 10.76 -9.65 -16.66
N PHE A 28 10.43 -9.40 -17.92
CA PHE A 28 9.11 -9.65 -18.48
C PHE A 28 9.17 -10.78 -19.52
N PRO A 29 8.14 -11.64 -19.63
CA PRO A 29 6.91 -11.64 -18.84
C PRO A 29 7.16 -12.08 -17.39
N PHE A 30 6.39 -11.50 -16.46
CA PHE A 30 6.39 -11.85 -15.04
C PHE A 30 5.05 -12.46 -14.68
N GLN A 31 5.11 -13.62 -14.03
CA GLN A 31 3.96 -14.27 -13.41
C GLN A 31 4.32 -14.61 -11.97
N GLY A 32 3.54 -14.12 -11.02
CA GLY A 32 3.82 -14.34 -9.61
C GLY A 32 2.73 -13.75 -8.73
N GLU A 33 3.02 -13.69 -7.43
CA GLU A 33 2.12 -13.10 -6.48
C GLU A 33 2.70 -11.84 -5.87
N VAL A 34 1.87 -10.81 -5.77
CA VAL A 34 2.27 -9.52 -5.19
C VAL A 34 1.29 -9.09 -4.11
N ARG A 35 1.78 -8.34 -3.14
CA ARG A 35 0.94 -7.67 -2.16
C ARG A 35 1.42 -6.25 -1.93
N LEU A 36 0.51 -5.40 -1.48
CA LEU A 36 0.85 -4.06 -1.04
C LEU A 36 0.77 -4.01 0.49
N ARG A 37 1.82 -3.54 1.15
CA ARG A 37 1.90 -3.42 2.61
C ARG A 37 2.49 -2.09 3.02
N HIS A 38 2.02 -1.54 4.15
CA HIS A 38 2.68 -0.41 4.78
C HIS A 38 3.83 -0.89 5.67
N TRP A 39 5.05 -0.39 5.43
CA TRP A 39 6.25 -0.87 6.15
C TRP A 39 6.26 -0.52 7.65
N GLU A 40 5.59 0.58 8.05
CA GLU A 40 5.42 0.94 9.47
C GLU A 40 4.16 0.33 10.13
N TYR A 41 3.20 -0.20 9.36
CA TYR A 41 1.88 -0.59 9.88
C TYR A 41 1.40 -1.92 9.29
N ASP A 42 1.64 -3.01 10.00
CA ASP A 42 1.31 -4.36 9.54
C ASP A 42 -0.18 -4.59 9.25
N ARG A 43 -1.07 -3.83 9.92
CA ARG A 43 -2.52 -3.89 9.68
C ARG A 43 -2.94 -3.34 8.31
N LEU A 44 -2.05 -2.59 7.66
CA LEU A 44 -2.26 -1.98 6.36
C LEU A 44 -1.59 -2.85 5.30
N SER A 45 -2.19 -4.00 5.01
CA SER A 45 -1.72 -4.92 3.96
C SER A 45 -2.88 -5.48 3.16
N THR A 46 -2.69 -5.65 1.85
CA THR A 46 -3.57 -6.49 1.05
C THR A 46 -3.26 -7.98 1.28
N GLY A 47 -4.18 -8.85 0.84
CA GLY A 47 -3.82 -10.24 0.53
C GLY A 47 -2.83 -10.32 -0.64
N TRP A 48 -2.41 -11.53 -0.99
CA TRP A 48 -1.63 -11.80 -2.19
C TRP A 48 -2.52 -11.75 -3.43
N TRP A 49 -2.05 -11.09 -4.48
CA TRP A 49 -2.70 -10.94 -5.78
C TRP A 49 -1.88 -11.72 -6.80
N GLN A 50 -2.54 -12.61 -7.54
CA GLN A 50 -1.92 -13.24 -8.70
C GLN A 50 -1.84 -12.23 -9.83
N VAL A 51 -0.65 -12.06 -10.38
CA VAL A 51 -0.36 -11.09 -11.43
C VAL A 51 0.39 -11.76 -12.55
N THR A 52 -0.08 -11.51 -13.77
CA THR A 52 0.63 -11.80 -15.01
C THR A 52 0.78 -10.47 -15.75
N VAL A 53 2.02 -10.04 -16.01
CA VAL A 53 2.34 -8.80 -16.73
C VAL A 53 3.45 -9.07 -17.74
N ASN A 54 3.33 -8.49 -18.92
CA ASN A 54 4.20 -8.72 -20.06
C ASN A 54 5.10 -7.53 -20.37
N SER A 55 4.87 -6.37 -19.73
CA SER A 55 5.66 -5.17 -19.94
C SER A 55 5.75 -4.29 -18.68
N PRO A 56 6.71 -3.36 -18.63
CA PRO A 56 6.80 -2.36 -17.56
C PRO A 56 5.52 -1.52 -17.40
N GLU A 57 4.86 -1.17 -18.51
CA GLU A 57 3.62 -0.38 -18.48
C GLU A 57 2.46 -1.17 -17.87
N GLU A 58 2.36 -2.48 -18.18
CA GLU A 58 1.37 -3.37 -17.55
C GLU A 58 1.63 -3.52 -16.04
N TRP A 59 2.91 -3.54 -15.64
CA TRP A 59 3.29 -3.56 -14.23
C TRP A 59 2.85 -2.28 -13.50
N GLU A 60 3.14 -1.10 -14.06
CA GLU A 60 2.71 0.18 -13.47
C GLU A 60 1.18 0.27 -13.36
N ALA A 61 0.46 -0.15 -14.41
CA ALA A 61 -1.00 -0.20 -14.39
C ALA A 61 -1.53 -1.14 -13.30
N LYS A 62 -0.91 -2.32 -13.14
CA LYS A 62 -1.28 -3.29 -12.10
C LYS A 62 -1.03 -2.75 -10.69
N VAL A 63 0.11 -2.10 -10.45
CA VAL A 63 0.41 -1.45 -9.18
C VAL A 63 -0.62 -0.35 -8.87
N GLY A 64 -1.01 0.44 -9.87
CA GLY A 64 -2.07 1.45 -9.76
C GLY A 64 -3.44 0.87 -9.40
N GLU A 65 -3.79 -0.29 -9.98
CA GLU A 65 -5.00 -1.05 -9.64
C GLU A 65 -4.99 -1.50 -8.18
N ILE A 66 -3.90 -2.13 -7.74
CA ILE A 66 -3.75 -2.60 -6.35
C ILE A 66 -3.81 -1.43 -5.37
N LEU A 67 -3.15 -0.31 -5.68
CA LEU A 67 -3.22 0.93 -4.88
C LEU A 67 -4.64 1.48 -4.78
N THR A 68 -5.39 1.46 -5.88
CA THR A 68 -6.79 1.89 -5.90
C THR A 68 -7.66 0.97 -5.05
N GLY A 69 -7.47 -0.36 -5.17
CA GLY A 69 -8.12 -1.35 -4.34
C GLY A 69 -7.82 -1.16 -2.86
N PHE A 70 -6.56 -0.90 -2.52
CA PHE A 70 -6.12 -0.59 -1.15
C PHE A 70 -6.81 0.65 -0.60
N ARG A 71 -6.84 1.75 -1.38
CA ARG A 71 -7.52 2.99 -0.96
C ARG A 71 -9.01 2.76 -0.75
N ARG A 72 -9.67 1.98 -1.61
CA ARG A 72 -11.09 1.63 -1.44
C ARG A 72 -11.34 0.81 -0.18
N HIS A 73 -10.45 -0.13 0.15
CA HIS A 73 -10.63 -1.00 1.30
C HIS A 73 -10.31 -0.30 2.64
N PHE A 74 -9.22 0.46 2.70
CA PHE A 74 -8.74 1.05 3.96
C PHE A 74 -9.04 2.54 4.09
N GLY A 75 -9.08 3.27 2.98
CA GLY A 75 -9.24 4.72 2.93
C GLY A 75 -10.68 5.19 2.80
N ILE A 76 -11.63 4.28 2.59
CA ILE A 76 -13.07 4.57 2.50
C ILE A 76 -13.79 3.83 3.64
N PHE A 77 -14.78 4.49 4.24
CA PHE A 77 -15.72 3.91 5.18
C PHE A 77 -17.10 3.89 4.53
N MET A 78 -17.76 2.73 4.56
CA MET A 78 -19.15 2.60 4.12
C MET A 78 -20.07 2.92 5.29
N MET A 79 -20.90 3.95 5.13
CA MET A 79 -21.94 4.29 6.08
C MET A 79 -23.08 3.25 6.04
N LYS A 80 -23.88 3.20 7.11
CA LYS A 80 -25.05 2.30 7.21
C LYS A 80 -26.10 2.53 6.11
N ASP A 81 -26.15 3.74 5.56
CA ASP A 81 -27.04 4.13 4.47
C ASP A 81 -26.46 3.83 3.07
N GLY A 82 -25.32 3.13 3.00
CA GLY A 82 -24.66 2.76 1.74
C GLY A 82 -23.75 3.83 1.16
N ARG A 83 -23.64 5.02 1.77
CA ARG A 83 -22.73 6.06 1.28
C ARG A 83 -21.27 5.73 1.59
N ALA A 84 -20.42 5.88 0.58
CA ALA A 84 -18.97 5.83 0.74
C ALA A 84 -18.46 7.20 1.23
N VAL A 85 -17.75 7.23 2.35
CA VAL A 85 -17.05 8.44 2.82
C VAL A 85 -15.56 8.20 3.00
N PRO A 86 -14.72 9.19 2.68
CA PRO A 86 -13.29 9.06 2.88
C PRO A 86 -13.00 8.96 4.39
N ARG A 87 -12.46 7.81 4.81
CA ARG A 87 -11.84 7.67 6.14
C ARG A 87 -10.58 8.53 6.21
N TRP A 88 -9.87 8.63 5.09
CA TRP A 88 -8.68 9.46 4.94
C TRP A 88 -8.92 10.51 3.88
N ASN A 89 -8.75 11.78 4.25
CA ASN A 89 -8.66 12.85 3.26
C ASN A 89 -7.38 12.70 2.42
N ASP A 90 -7.29 13.43 1.31
CA ASP A 90 -6.17 13.29 0.35
C ASP A 90 -4.80 13.51 0.99
N ARG A 91 -4.70 14.42 1.97
CA ARG A 91 -3.47 14.66 2.70
C ARG A 91 -3.04 13.45 3.52
N THR A 92 -3.99 12.83 4.23
CA THR A 92 -3.72 11.63 5.04
C THR A 92 -3.38 10.45 4.13
N TRP A 93 -4.10 10.31 3.02
CA TRP A 93 -3.80 9.31 2.01
C TRP A 93 -2.37 9.46 1.44
N ALA A 94 -1.95 10.68 1.09
CA ALA A 94 -0.60 10.93 0.59
C ALA A 94 0.49 10.56 1.61
N VAL A 95 0.21 10.68 2.91
CA VAL A 95 1.15 10.24 3.97
C VAL A 95 1.22 8.72 4.05
N VAL A 96 0.07 8.03 4.00
CA VAL A 96 0.01 6.56 4.03
C VAL A 96 0.67 5.98 2.77
N GLN A 97 0.37 6.53 1.59
CA GLN A 97 0.89 6.05 0.31
C GLN A 97 2.42 6.05 0.26
N ARG A 98 3.09 7.03 0.89
CA ARG A 98 4.57 7.09 0.98
C ARG A 98 5.18 5.95 1.79
N GLY A 99 4.40 5.27 2.62
CA GLY A 99 4.85 4.11 3.38
C GLY A 99 4.39 2.79 2.80
N LEU A 100 3.70 2.78 1.66
CA LEU A 100 3.30 1.54 0.98
C LEU A 100 4.46 1.01 0.15
N VAL A 101 4.67 -0.29 0.27
CA VAL A 101 5.72 -1.05 -0.41
C VAL A 101 5.05 -2.24 -1.09
N VAL A 102 5.46 -2.52 -2.33
CA VAL A 102 5.06 -3.71 -3.04
C VAL A 102 5.99 -4.84 -2.64
N GLU A 103 5.45 -6.00 -2.28
CA GLU A 103 6.20 -7.23 -2.06
C GLU A 103 5.82 -8.25 -3.12
N GLY A 104 6.80 -8.96 -3.67
CA GLY A 104 6.61 -10.06 -4.61
C GLY A 104 7.10 -11.39 -4.03
N ARG A 105 6.49 -12.50 -4.44
CA ARG A 105 6.93 -13.87 -4.16
C ARG A 105 6.73 -14.80 -5.35
#